data_AF-A0A2X5NGT7-F1
#
_entry.id   AF-A0A2X5NGT7-F1
#
_cell.length_a   1.000
_cell.length_b   1.000
_cell.length_c   1.000
_cell.angle_alpha   90.00
_cell.angle_beta   90.00
_cell.angle_gamma   90.00
#
_symmetry.space_group_name_H-M   'P 1'
#
loop_
_entity.id
_entity.type
_entity.pdbx_description
1 polymer ?
#
loop_
_entity_poly.entity_id
_entity_poly.type
_entity_poly.pdbx_seq_one_letter_code
_entity_poly.pdbx_strand_id
1 'polypeptide(L)'
;MLRPFIYRRYIDFSVIQSLRTMKSMIAREVRRRGLTDNIKLGAGGIRECEFIVQVFQLIRGGRERSLQQRSWLAALEAIATLHLLPAEEAEQLRTAYLWLRRLENLLQSIGDQQTQTLPSDPLQQERLAWAMGTDGWMQLRTALAQHMSRVRAIFDALIGEDIPDAPGQHAPGDYNELWLGDYTGEELSPLTPALDEEQRRQLLHHLHHFRHDANRRTIGPRGRLALDQLMPRLLAELCPRPQADTVLQRLLPC
;
A
#
# COMPACT_ATOMS: atom_id res chain seq x y z
N MET A 1 -16.41 -10.69 -21.32
CA MET A 1 -15.85 -9.37 -21.70
C MET A 1 -15.18 -8.70 -20.50
N LEU A 2 -13.95 -9.08 -20.13
CA LEU A 2 -13.20 -8.43 -19.02
C LEU A 2 -11.83 -7.85 -19.43
N ARG A 3 -11.30 -8.26 -20.59
CA ARG A 3 -9.94 -7.88 -21.02
C ARG A 3 -9.70 -6.36 -21.14
N PRO A 4 -10.61 -5.54 -21.73
CA PRO A 4 -10.39 -4.10 -21.84
C PRO A 4 -10.44 -3.37 -20.48
N PHE A 5 -11.15 -3.95 -19.51
CA PHE A 5 -11.28 -3.38 -18.16
C PHE A 5 -10.02 -3.64 -17.31
N ILE A 6 -9.45 -4.84 -17.42
CA ILE A 6 -8.25 -5.26 -16.68
C ILE A 6 -6.98 -4.69 -17.33
N TYR A 7 -6.86 -4.75 -18.66
CA TYR A 7 -5.64 -4.42 -19.40
C TYR A 7 -5.81 -3.12 -20.18
N ARG A 8 -5.59 -1.98 -19.52
CA ARG A 8 -5.69 -0.65 -20.13
C ARG A 8 -4.50 -0.39 -21.06
N ARG A 9 -4.77 0.04 -22.29
CA ARG A 9 -3.72 0.36 -23.28
C ARG A 9 -2.96 1.66 -22.95
N TYR A 10 -3.64 2.58 -22.26
CA TYR A 10 -3.10 3.84 -21.78
C TYR A 10 -3.11 3.83 -20.25
N ILE A 11 -1.93 4.01 -19.67
CA ILE A 11 -1.73 4.14 -18.23
C ILE A 11 -1.46 5.61 -17.97
N ASP A 12 -2.35 6.24 -17.21
CA ASP A 12 -2.16 7.60 -16.73
C ASP A 12 -1.68 7.59 -15.28
N PHE A 13 -1.31 8.78 -14.79
CA PHE A 13 -0.82 8.96 -13.43
C PHE A 13 -1.81 8.44 -12.37
N SER A 14 -3.12 8.50 -12.63
CA SER A 14 -4.12 8.04 -11.67
C SER A 14 -4.10 6.53 -11.45
N VAL A 15 -3.72 5.74 -12.46
CA VAL A 15 -3.53 4.29 -12.33
C VAL A 15 -2.29 3.99 -11.48
N ILE A 16 -1.18 4.69 -11.72
CA ILE A 16 0.04 4.55 -10.92
C ILE A 16 -0.23 4.93 -9.46
N GLN A 17 -0.95 6.02 -9.22
CA GLN A 17 -1.34 6.43 -7.87
C GLN A 17 -2.23 5.38 -7.19
N SER A 18 -3.18 4.78 -7.92
CA SER A 18 -4.03 3.71 -7.39
C SER A 18 -3.22 2.47 -6.98
N LEU A 19 -2.20 2.11 -7.77
CA LEU A 19 -1.28 1.01 -7.45
C LEU A 19 -0.45 1.35 -6.19
N ARG A 20 0.03 2.58 -6.04
CA ARG A 20 0.72 3.05 -4.82
C ARG A 20 -0.19 2.99 -3.59
N THR A 21 -1.45 3.45 -3.71
CA THR A 21 -2.42 3.34 -2.62
C THR A 21 -2.65 1.88 -2.22
N MET A 22 -2.79 0.97 -3.18
CA MET A 22 -2.92 -0.48 -2.89
C MET A 22 -1.66 -1.05 -2.22
N LYS A 23 -0.46 -0.68 -2.68
CA LYS A 23 0.83 -1.05 -2.04
C LYS A 23 0.87 -0.60 -0.57
N SER A 24 0.52 0.67 -0.32
CA SER A 24 0.48 1.24 1.04
C SER A 24 -0.55 0.56 1.94
N MET A 25 -1.74 0.23 1.41
CA MET A 25 -2.75 -0.53 2.15
C MET A 25 -2.25 -1.92 2.56
N ILE A 26 -1.57 -2.64 1.66
CA ILE A 26 -0.97 -3.95 1.98
C ILE A 26 0.06 -3.78 3.10
N ALA A 27 0.99 -2.83 2.96
CA ALA A 27 2.04 -2.60 3.96
C ALA A 27 1.47 -2.18 5.33
N ARG A 28 0.45 -1.32 5.35
CA ARG A 28 -0.22 -0.90 6.60
C ARG A 28 -0.94 -2.06 7.28
N GLU A 29 -1.58 -2.93 6.51
CA GLU A 29 -2.28 -4.09 7.06
C GLU A 29 -1.33 -5.07 7.74
N VAL A 30 -0.15 -5.30 7.15
CA VAL A 30 0.91 -6.11 7.76
C VAL A 30 1.32 -5.52 9.11
N ARG A 31 1.62 -4.22 9.15
CA ARG A 31 2.03 -3.51 10.37
C ARG A 31 0.94 -3.53 11.44
N ARG A 32 -0.31 -3.23 11.09
CA ARG A 32 -1.44 -3.13 12.04
C ARG A 32 -1.71 -4.44 12.75
N ARG A 33 -1.58 -5.57 12.04
CA ARG A 33 -1.91 -6.89 12.59
C ARG A 33 -0.71 -7.60 13.24
N GLY A 34 0.50 -7.08 13.11
CA GLY A 34 1.70 -7.73 13.66
C GLY A 34 1.90 -9.15 13.15
N LEU A 35 1.55 -9.43 11.89
CA LEU A 35 1.54 -10.78 11.33
C LEU A 35 2.97 -11.26 11.02
N THR A 36 3.69 -11.70 12.04
CA THR A 36 5.05 -12.25 11.91
C THR A 36 5.06 -13.68 11.41
N ASP A 37 4.05 -14.47 11.79
CA ASP A 37 4.00 -15.91 11.49
C ASP A 37 3.00 -16.25 10.37
N ASN A 38 2.49 -15.25 9.64
CA ASN A 38 1.57 -15.49 8.53
C ASN A 38 2.31 -15.46 7.18
N ILE A 39 2.42 -16.61 6.51
CA ILE A 39 3.22 -16.76 5.28
C ILE A 39 2.57 -16.08 4.06
N LYS A 40 1.28 -15.77 4.13
CA LYS A 40 0.55 -15.10 3.04
C LYS A 40 0.49 -13.59 3.22
N LEU A 41 0.23 -13.15 4.44
CA LEU A 41 -0.07 -11.76 4.79
C LEU A 41 1.11 -11.03 5.44
N GLY A 42 2.13 -11.75 5.92
CA GLY A 42 3.35 -11.15 6.45
C GLY A 42 4.15 -10.41 5.38
N ALA A 43 5.05 -9.54 5.80
CA ALA A 43 5.97 -8.81 4.91
C ALA A 43 6.83 -9.82 4.12
N GLY A 44 6.87 -9.71 2.80
CA GLY A 44 7.53 -10.67 1.93
C GLY A 44 6.74 -11.96 1.66
N GLY A 45 5.46 -12.02 2.09
CA GLY A 45 4.61 -13.20 1.93
C GLY A 45 4.07 -13.39 0.51
N ILE A 46 3.25 -14.44 0.35
CA ILE A 46 2.64 -14.82 -0.94
C ILE A 46 1.85 -13.67 -1.57
N ARG A 47 1.13 -12.87 -0.76
CA ARG A 47 0.36 -11.72 -1.28
C ARG A 47 1.25 -10.66 -1.92
N GLU A 48 2.44 -10.41 -1.38
CA GLU A 48 3.38 -9.46 -1.98
C GLU A 48 3.93 -10.00 -3.31
N CYS A 49 4.21 -11.32 -3.40
CA CYS A 49 4.57 -11.98 -4.66
C CYS A 49 3.48 -11.82 -5.75
N GLU A 50 2.22 -12.03 -5.36
CA GLU A 50 1.07 -11.86 -6.25
C GLU A 50 0.94 -10.40 -6.71
N PHE A 51 1.09 -9.45 -5.78
CA PHE A 51 1.00 -8.04 -6.07
C PHE A 51 2.08 -7.57 -7.06
N ILE A 52 3.35 -8.01 -6.88
CA ILE A 52 4.45 -7.68 -7.78
C ILE A 52 4.10 -8.02 -9.22
N VAL A 53 3.70 -9.27 -9.47
CA VAL A 53 3.36 -9.73 -10.82
C VAL A 53 2.12 -9.00 -11.35
N GLN A 54 1.08 -8.82 -10.54
CA GLN A 54 -0.15 -8.13 -10.94
C GLN A 54 0.10 -6.68 -11.33
N VAL A 55 1.00 -5.97 -10.67
CA VAL A 55 1.40 -4.60 -11.03
C VAL A 55 1.92 -4.54 -12.46
N PHE A 56 2.83 -5.43 -12.84
CA PHE A 56 3.34 -5.48 -14.21
C PHE A 56 2.23 -5.82 -15.21
N GLN A 57 1.35 -6.76 -14.87
CA GLN A 57 0.19 -7.10 -15.71
C GLN A 57 -0.75 -5.90 -15.92
N LEU A 58 -1.01 -5.10 -14.88
CA LEU A 58 -1.88 -3.93 -14.96
C LEU A 58 -1.24 -2.78 -15.76
N ILE A 59 0.06 -2.53 -15.59
CA ILE A 59 0.77 -1.45 -16.27
C ILE A 59 1.06 -1.79 -17.73
N ARG A 60 1.54 -3.01 -18.00
CA ARG A 60 2.05 -3.39 -19.33
C ARG A 60 1.12 -4.31 -20.11
N GLY A 61 0.21 -5.03 -19.46
CA GLY A 61 -0.63 -6.04 -20.11
C GLY A 61 -1.59 -5.50 -21.17
N GLY A 62 -1.89 -4.20 -21.18
CA GLY A 62 -2.67 -3.57 -22.28
C GLY A 62 -1.90 -3.46 -23.60
N ARG A 63 -0.57 -3.48 -23.55
CA ARG A 63 0.32 -3.43 -24.72
C ARG A 63 0.97 -4.80 -24.98
N GLU A 64 1.35 -5.48 -23.91
CA GLU A 64 2.02 -6.78 -23.95
C GLU A 64 1.03 -7.92 -23.70
N ARG A 65 0.58 -8.57 -24.76
CA ARG A 65 -0.36 -9.70 -24.65
C ARG A 65 0.21 -10.89 -23.87
N SER A 66 1.53 -11.07 -23.90
CA SER A 66 2.22 -12.12 -23.14
C SER A 66 2.01 -12.00 -21.64
N LEU A 67 1.73 -10.80 -21.12
CA LEU A 67 1.42 -10.56 -19.71
C LEU A 67 -0.05 -10.84 -19.34
N GLN A 68 -0.93 -11.15 -20.29
CA GLN A 68 -2.34 -11.44 -20.02
C GLN A 68 -2.59 -12.88 -19.55
N GLN A 69 -1.71 -13.38 -18.68
CA GLN A 69 -1.76 -14.74 -18.16
C GLN A 69 -2.56 -14.82 -16.87
N ARG A 70 -3.25 -15.94 -16.67
CA ARG A 70 -3.87 -16.28 -15.39
C ARG A 70 -2.89 -16.95 -14.43
N SER A 71 -1.93 -17.71 -14.96
CA SER A 71 -0.89 -18.37 -14.16
C SER A 71 0.13 -17.35 -13.71
N TRP A 72 0.41 -17.31 -12.41
CA TRP A 72 1.44 -16.45 -11.83
C TRP A 72 2.82 -16.76 -12.40
N LEU A 73 3.17 -18.05 -12.55
CA LEU A 73 4.45 -18.47 -13.10
C LEU A 73 4.62 -18.06 -14.56
N ALA A 74 3.57 -18.22 -15.38
CA ALA A 74 3.61 -17.81 -16.79
C ALA A 74 3.69 -16.28 -16.93
N ALA A 75 3.02 -15.53 -16.04
CA ALA A 75 3.13 -14.08 -16.00
C ALA A 75 4.55 -13.64 -15.61
N LEU A 76 5.18 -14.29 -14.62
CA LEU A 76 6.55 -14.01 -14.21
C LEU A 76 7.56 -14.31 -15.33
N GLU A 77 7.39 -15.42 -16.04
CA GLU A 77 8.23 -15.76 -17.19
C GLU A 77 8.12 -14.71 -18.29
N ALA A 78 6.91 -14.22 -18.58
CA ALA A 78 6.71 -13.11 -19.50
C ALA A 78 7.35 -11.80 -19.00
N ILE A 79 7.30 -11.50 -17.70
CA ILE A 79 7.97 -10.35 -17.07
C ILE A 79 9.50 -10.43 -17.30
N ALA A 80 10.10 -11.58 -17.05
CA ALA A 80 11.53 -11.82 -17.24
C ALA A 80 11.93 -11.71 -18.72
N THR A 81 11.15 -12.33 -19.62
CA THR A 81 11.39 -12.28 -21.08
C THR A 81 11.34 -10.85 -21.62
N LEU A 82 10.44 -10.02 -21.08
CA LEU A 82 10.31 -8.61 -21.45
C LEU A 82 11.31 -7.69 -20.74
N HIS A 83 12.20 -8.24 -19.91
CA HIS A 83 13.20 -7.49 -19.12
C HIS A 83 12.57 -6.39 -18.26
N LEU A 84 11.34 -6.62 -17.76
CA LEU A 84 10.63 -5.66 -16.90
C LEU A 84 11.12 -5.71 -15.45
N LEU A 85 11.86 -6.75 -15.10
CA LEU A 85 12.47 -7.01 -13.82
C LEU A 85 13.84 -7.68 -14.08
N PRO A 86 14.91 -7.36 -13.34
CA PRO A 86 16.20 -8.03 -13.52
C PRO A 86 16.07 -9.55 -13.43
N ALA A 87 16.80 -10.27 -14.29
CA ALA A 87 16.69 -11.73 -14.36
C ALA A 87 16.94 -12.42 -13.00
N GLU A 88 17.88 -11.87 -12.22
CA GLU A 88 18.16 -12.35 -10.87
C GLU A 88 16.97 -12.18 -9.92
N GLU A 89 16.36 -10.99 -9.89
CA GLU A 89 15.18 -10.72 -9.06
C GLU A 89 13.99 -11.61 -9.47
N ALA A 90 13.86 -11.90 -10.77
CA ALA A 90 12.77 -12.74 -11.29
C ALA A 90 12.93 -14.19 -10.80
N GLU A 91 14.16 -14.71 -10.82
CA GLU A 91 14.45 -16.05 -10.31
C GLU A 91 14.33 -16.12 -8.78
N GLN A 92 14.77 -15.08 -8.07
CA GLN A 92 14.56 -14.96 -6.62
C GLN A 92 13.08 -14.98 -6.27
N LEU A 93 12.26 -14.23 -6.99
CA LEU A 93 10.80 -14.17 -6.79
C LEU A 93 10.13 -15.51 -7.12
N ARG A 94 10.54 -16.16 -8.23
CA ARG A 94 10.08 -17.50 -8.61
C ARG A 94 10.35 -18.51 -7.50
N THR A 95 11.60 -18.56 -7.04
CA THR A 95 12.05 -19.51 -6.02
C THR A 95 11.30 -19.28 -4.71
N ALA A 96 11.19 -18.03 -4.26
CA ALA A 96 10.46 -17.69 -3.05
C ALA A 96 8.97 -18.06 -3.14
N TYR A 97 8.30 -17.75 -4.25
CA TYR A 97 6.88 -18.08 -4.42
C TYR A 97 6.62 -19.58 -4.40
N LEU A 98 7.41 -20.38 -5.12
CA LEU A 98 7.28 -21.84 -5.12
C LEU A 98 7.54 -22.42 -3.73
N TRP A 99 8.55 -21.91 -3.02
CA TRP A 99 8.88 -22.35 -1.67
C TRP A 99 7.75 -22.02 -0.69
N LEU A 100 7.24 -20.78 -0.70
CA LEU A 100 6.13 -20.34 0.15
C LEU A 100 4.84 -21.11 -0.13
N ARG A 101 4.51 -21.37 -1.40
CA ARG A 101 3.33 -22.17 -1.79
C ARG A 101 3.47 -23.63 -1.37
N ARG A 102 4.66 -24.21 -1.46
CA ARG A 102 4.93 -25.56 -0.94
C ARG A 102 4.72 -25.60 0.58
N LEU A 103 5.28 -24.64 1.30
CA LEU A 103 5.12 -24.52 2.75
C LEU A 103 3.64 -24.38 3.14
N GLU A 104 2.90 -23.50 2.46
CA GLU A 104 1.46 -23.30 2.68
C GLU A 104 0.66 -24.58 2.45
N ASN A 105 0.90 -25.26 1.32
CA ASN A 105 0.18 -26.49 0.99
C ASN A 105 0.47 -27.60 2.00
N LEU A 106 1.73 -27.74 2.43
CA LEU A 106 2.11 -28.72 3.46
C LEU A 106 1.46 -28.40 4.80
N LEU A 107 1.52 -27.14 5.23
CA LEU A 107 0.86 -26.67 6.45
C LEU A 107 -0.64 -27.00 6.44
N GLN A 108 -1.32 -26.74 5.32
CA GLN A 108 -2.75 -27.02 5.17
C GLN A 108 -3.03 -28.53 5.16
N SER A 109 -2.14 -29.33 4.56
CA SER A 109 -2.30 -30.79 4.48
C SER A 109 -2.14 -31.51 5.83
N ILE A 110 -1.34 -30.98 6.75
CA ILE A 110 -1.11 -31.61 8.06
C ILE A 110 -2.38 -31.58 8.93
N GLY A 111 -3.16 -30.49 8.83
CA GLY A 111 -4.37 -30.29 9.63
C GLY A 111 -5.68 -30.38 8.84
N ASP A 112 -5.63 -30.60 7.52
CA ASP A 112 -6.75 -30.43 6.58
C ASP A 112 -7.53 -29.13 6.81
N GLN A 113 -6.79 -28.03 6.99
CA GLN A 113 -7.34 -26.73 7.37
C GLN A 113 -6.77 -25.63 6.48
N GLN A 114 -7.62 -24.68 6.10
CA GLN A 114 -7.22 -23.50 5.33
C GLN A 114 -6.48 -22.46 6.22
N THR A 115 -5.34 -22.83 6.78
CA THR A 115 -4.47 -21.95 7.57
C THR A 115 -3.35 -21.35 6.72
N GLN A 116 -2.91 -20.16 7.11
CA GLN A 116 -1.69 -19.50 6.59
C GLN A 116 -0.77 -19.04 7.72
N THR A 117 -1.06 -19.44 8.96
CA THR A 117 -0.26 -19.10 10.14
C THR A 117 0.57 -20.30 10.55
N LEU A 118 1.86 -20.10 10.74
CA LEU A 118 2.77 -21.15 11.19
C LEU A 118 2.33 -21.75 12.54
N PRO A 119 2.58 -23.04 12.77
CA PRO A 119 2.17 -23.71 13.99
C PRO A 119 3.01 -23.24 15.18
N SER A 120 2.37 -23.13 16.35
CA SER A 120 3.05 -22.92 17.64
C SER A 120 3.43 -24.24 18.34
N ASP A 121 2.78 -25.34 17.97
CA ASP A 121 3.04 -26.67 18.53
C ASP A 121 4.39 -27.25 18.03
N PRO A 122 5.32 -27.63 18.94
CA PRO A 122 6.64 -28.13 18.55
C PRO A 122 6.60 -29.37 17.65
N LEU A 123 5.64 -30.27 17.85
CA LEU A 123 5.51 -31.47 17.02
C LEU A 123 5.10 -31.12 15.58
N GLN A 124 4.16 -30.19 15.41
CA GLN A 124 3.78 -29.69 14.09
C GLN A 124 4.90 -28.91 13.41
N GLN A 125 5.69 -28.15 14.17
CA GLN A 125 6.86 -27.44 13.66
C GLN A 125 7.89 -28.41 13.06
N GLU A 126 8.23 -29.48 13.79
CA GLU A 126 9.18 -30.49 13.30
C GLU A 126 8.63 -31.30 12.13
N ARG A 127 7.33 -31.63 12.12
CA ARG A 127 6.68 -32.27 10.95
C ARG A 127 6.79 -31.41 9.71
N LEU A 128 6.56 -30.10 9.85
CA LEU A 128 6.63 -29.16 8.74
C LEU A 128 8.08 -29.00 8.23
N ALA A 129 9.05 -28.91 9.14
CA ALA A 129 10.47 -28.90 8.82
C ALA A 129 10.90 -30.15 8.04
N TRP A 130 10.52 -31.32 8.53
CA TRP A 130 10.80 -32.59 7.87
C TRP A 130 10.16 -32.66 6.46
N ALA A 131 8.91 -32.26 6.32
CA ALA A 131 8.21 -32.28 5.03
C ALA A 131 8.77 -31.26 4.01
N MET A 132 9.32 -30.15 4.49
CA MET A 132 10.05 -29.18 3.67
C MET A 132 11.47 -29.65 3.32
N GLY A 133 11.99 -30.67 4.02
CA GLY A 133 13.34 -31.21 3.82
C GLY A 133 14.41 -30.33 4.45
N THR A 134 14.11 -29.65 5.56
CA THR A 134 15.07 -28.85 6.33
C THR A 134 15.52 -29.59 7.59
N ASP A 135 16.72 -29.29 8.08
CA ASP A 135 17.31 -29.93 9.29
C ASP A 135 16.73 -29.39 10.61
N GLY A 136 15.40 -29.35 10.72
CA GLY A 136 14.68 -28.88 11.89
C GLY A 136 14.00 -27.51 11.74
N TRP A 137 13.19 -27.14 12.74
CA TRP A 137 12.35 -25.94 12.70
C TRP A 137 13.14 -24.63 12.53
N MET A 138 14.30 -24.51 13.19
CA MET A 138 15.11 -23.28 13.14
C MET A 138 15.67 -23.01 11.74
N GLN A 139 16.08 -24.06 11.03
CA GLN A 139 16.57 -23.99 9.66
C GLN A 139 15.43 -23.62 8.70
N LEU A 140 14.23 -24.18 8.89
CA LEU A 140 13.03 -23.77 8.16
C LEU A 140 12.72 -22.28 8.36
N ARG A 141 12.71 -21.82 9.62
CA ARG A 141 12.47 -20.40 9.96
C ARG A 141 13.48 -19.47 9.30
N THR A 142 14.75 -19.89 9.27
CA THR A 142 15.83 -19.12 8.63
C THR A 142 15.63 -19.05 7.12
N ALA A 143 15.34 -20.18 6.46
CA ALA A 143 15.05 -20.22 5.03
C ALA A 143 13.80 -19.40 4.67
N LEU A 144 12.73 -19.49 5.47
CA LEU A 144 11.52 -18.69 5.32
C LEU A 144 11.85 -17.20 5.36
N ALA A 145 12.59 -16.75 6.38
CA ALA A 145 12.96 -15.35 6.55
C ALA A 145 13.81 -14.83 5.37
N GLN A 146 14.71 -15.67 4.82
CA GLN A 146 15.50 -15.31 3.63
C GLN A 146 14.64 -15.17 2.36
N HIS A 147 13.66 -16.06 2.15
CA HIS A 147 12.74 -15.92 1.02
C HIS A 147 11.86 -14.67 1.17
N MET A 148 11.29 -14.45 2.36
CA MET A 148 10.44 -13.30 2.62
C MET A 148 11.22 -11.98 2.51
N SER A 149 12.47 -11.90 2.99
CA SER A 149 13.26 -10.67 2.87
C SER A 149 13.59 -10.31 1.41
N ARG A 150 13.86 -11.30 0.56
CA ARG A 150 14.08 -11.09 -0.89
C ARG A 150 12.83 -10.57 -1.57
N VAL A 151 11.67 -11.20 -1.32
CA VAL A 151 10.38 -10.73 -1.84
C VAL A 151 10.11 -9.30 -1.37
N ARG A 152 10.39 -9.02 -0.09
CA ARG A 152 10.16 -7.72 0.49
C ARG A 152 11.01 -6.63 -0.16
N ALA A 153 12.29 -6.91 -0.42
CA ALA A 153 13.16 -5.98 -1.13
C ALA A 153 12.64 -5.63 -2.53
N ILE A 154 12.19 -6.64 -3.29
CA ILE A 154 11.58 -6.44 -4.62
C ILE A 154 10.28 -5.65 -4.49
N PHE A 155 9.44 -5.96 -3.50
CA PHE A 155 8.17 -5.26 -3.25
C PHE A 155 8.40 -3.78 -2.87
N ASP A 156 9.42 -3.49 -2.07
CA ASP A 156 9.75 -2.12 -1.66
C ASP A 156 10.27 -1.32 -2.86
N ALA A 157 11.12 -1.91 -3.71
CA ALA A 157 11.58 -1.31 -4.97
C ALA A 157 10.46 -1.18 -6.04
N LEU A 158 9.41 -2.01 -5.97
CA LEU A 158 8.31 -2.04 -6.93
C LEU A 158 7.46 -0.78 -6.86
N ILE A 159 7.40 -0.03 -7.98
CA ILE A 159 6.75 1.29 -8.07
C ILE A 159 7.30 2.16 -6.95
N GLY A 160 8.33 2.97 -7.28
CA GLY A 160 8.96 3.87 -6.32
C GLY A 160 7.90 4.49 -5.42
N GLU A 161 8.14 4.41 -4.11
CA GLU A 161 7.57 5.41 -3.19
C GLU A 161 7.86 6.76 -3.83
N ASP A 162 6.95 7.72 -3.67
CA ASP A 162 7.16 9.06 -4.18
C ASP A 162 8.65 9.37 -4.04
N ILE A 163 9.34 9.63 -5.18
CA ILE A 163 10.52 10.49 -5.08
C ILE A 163 9.98 11.58 -4.17
N PRO A 164 10.53 11.77 -2.95
CA PRO A 164 10.03 12.83 -2.12
C PRO A 164 10.25 14.05 -3.01
N ASP A 165 9.17 14.56 -3.59
CA ASP A 165 9.26 15.79 -4.35
C ASP A 165 9.91 16.74 -3.35
N ALA A 166 11.08 17.25 -3.75
CA ALA A 166 12.11 17.92 -2.96
C ALA A 166 11.77 18.22 -1.48
N PRO A 167 12.69 17.96 -0.51
CA PRO A 167 12.45 18.23 0.92
C PRO A 167 11.76 19.60 1.12
N GLY A 168 10.47 19.57 1.48
CA GLY A 168 9.58 20.73 1.44
C GLY A 168 8.13 20.47 0.98
N GLN A 169 7.79 19.30 0.40
CA GLN A 169 6.45 19.07 -0.21
C GLN A 169 5.51 18.12 0.56
N HIS A 170 5.85 17.73 1.78
CA HIS A 170 4.91 17.07 2.69
C HIS A 170 4.35 18.09 3.67
N ALA A 171 3.02 18.20 3.72
CA ALA A 171 2.39 18.82 4.88
C ALA A 171 2.72 17.97 6.11
N PRO A 172 3.10 18.56 7.25
CA PRO A 172 3.27 17.83 8.51
C PRO A 172 2.04 16.94 8.80
N GLY A 173 2.26 15.76 9.40
CA GLY A 173 1.22 14.74 9.64
C GLY A 173 -0.05 15.31 10.28
N ASP A 174 0.14 16.28 11.17
CA ASP A 174 -0.90 17.02 11.87
C ASP A 174 -1.92 17.71 10.94
N TYR A 175 -1.50 18.15 9.73
CA TYR A 175 -2.40 18.80 8.77
C TYR A 175 -3.16 17.81 7.88
N ASN A 176 -2.62 16.60 7.67
CA ASN A 176 -3.39 15.50 7.06
C ASN A 176 -4.51 15.07 7.99
N GLU A 177 -4.20 14.96 9.28
CA GLU A 177 -5.20 14.69 10.31
C GLU A 177 -6.20 15.84 10.40
N LEU A 178 -5.78 17.10 10.35
CA LEU A 178 -6.70 18.25 10.33
C LEU A 178 -7.71 18.21 9.17
N TRP A 179 -7.29 17.77 7.98
CA TRP A 179 -8.18 17.66 6.83
C TRP A 179 -9.14 16.46 6.91
N LEU A 180 -8.63 15.30 7.33
CA LEU A 180 -9.36 14.03 7.27
C LEU A 180 -10.07 13.64 8.58
N GLY A 181 -9.66 14.23 9.70
CA GLY A 181 -10.17 13.97 11.04
C GLY A 181 -11.23 14.97 11.50
N ASP A 182 -11.77 14.75 12.70
CA ASP A 182 -12.72 15.66 13.34
C ASP A 182 -12.00 16.34 14.51
N TYR A 183 -11.49 17.54 14.25
CA TYR A 183 -10.78 18.36 15.24
C TYR A 183 -11.74 19.24 16.03
N THR A 184 -11.43 19.42 17.31
CA THR A 184 -12.04 20.45 18.16
C THR A 184 -11.20 21.73 18.18
N GLY A 185 -11.79 22.86 18.60
CA GLY A 185 -11.11 24.16 18.66
C GLY A 185 -9.86 24.16 19.56
N GLU A 186 -9.89 23.37 20.64
CA GLU A 186 -8.77 23.20 21.57
C GLU A 186 -7.60 22.42 20.95
N GLU A 187 -7.89 21.37 20.19
CA GLU A 187 -6.88 20.54 19.48
C GLU A 187 -6.20 21.28 18.33
N LEU A 188 -6.82 22.36 17.82
CA LEU A 188 -6.26 23.20 16.76
C LEU A 188 -5.25 24.24 17.27
N SER A 189 -5.25 24.54 18.58
CA SER A 189 -4.36 25.54 19.19
C SER A 189 -2.88 25.42 18.81
N PRO A 190 -2.25 24.22 18.78
CA PRO A 190 -0.83 24.09 18.42
C PRO A 190 -0.56 24.40 16.93
N LEU A 191 -1.56 24.23 16.05
CA LEU A 191 -1.41 24.43 14.60
C LEU A 191 -1.75 25.87 14.18
N THR A 192 -2.55 26.59 14.96
CA THR A 192 -2.94 27.98 14.69
C THR A 192 -2.63 28.89 15.90
N PRO A 193 -1.35 29.08 16.27
CA PRO A 193 -0.97 29.84 17.46
C PRO A 193 -1.36 31.33 17.39
N ALA A 194 -1.61 31.84 16.19
CA ALA A 194 -1.96 33.24 15.95
C ALA A 194 -3.48 33.52 15.97
N LEU A 195 -4.33 32.49 16.12
CA LEU A 195 -5.79 32.63 16.12
C LEU A 195 -6.39 32.50 17.52
N ASP A 196 -7.41 33.30 17.80
CA ASP A 196 -8.23 33.14 19.00
C ASP A 196 -9.23 31.96 18.88
N GLU A 197 -9.98 31.70 19.95
CA GLU A 197 -10.93 30.58 20.02
C GLU A 197 -12.14 30.76 19.08
N GLU A 198 -12.52 32.00 18.76
CA GLU A 198 -13.62 32.27 17.83
C GLU A 198 -13.19 32.02 16.39
N GLN A 199 -12.01 32.52 16.01
CA GLN A 199 -11.38 32.31 14.71
C GLN A 199 -11.10 30.84 14.44
N ARG A 200 -10.61 30.09 15.45
CA ARG A 200 -10.40 28.64 15.33
C ARG A 200 -11.71 27.88 15.06
N ARG A 201 -12.79 28.23 15.75
CA ARG A 201 -14.12 27.65 15.49
C ARG A 201 -14.63 27.96 14.08
N GLN A 202 -14.45 29.20 13.61
CA GLN A 202 -14.84 29.58 12.25
C GLN A 202 -14.03 28.83 11.19
N LEU A 203 -12.72 28.68 11.38
CA LEU A 203 -11.85 27.92 10.47
C LEU A 203 -12.31 26.45 10.35
N LEU A 204 -12.56 25.79 11.49
CA LEU A 204 -13.06 24.41 11.51
C LEU A 204 -14.43 24.28 10.86
N HIS A 205 -15.33 25.23 11.10
CA HIS A 205 -16.65 25.25 10.48
C HIS A 205 -16.56 25.30 8.94
N HIS A 206 -15.74 26.20 8.40
CA HIS A 206 -15.54 26.32 6.95
C HIS A 206 -14.89 25.07 6.35
N LEU A 207 -13.91 24.46 7.03
CA LEU A 207 -13.29 23.21 6.59
C LEU A 207 -14.30 22.06 6.55
N HIS A 208 -15.07 21.89 7.62
CA HIS A 208 -16.06 20.82 7.68
C HIS A 208 -17.14 20.99 6.61
N HIS A 209 -17.64 22.23 6.43
CA HIS A 209 -18.61 22.55 5.39
C HIS A 209 -18.06 22.21 4.00
N PHE A 210 -16.86 22.68 3.66
CA PHE A 210 -16.25 22.42 2.36
C PHE A 210 -15.99 20.93 2.11
N ARG A 211 -15.50 20.20 3.12
CA ARG A 211 -15.27 18.75 3.02
C ARG A 211 -16.58 18.00 2.80
N HIS A 212 -17.62 18.36 3.52
CA HIS A 212 -18.95 17.77 3.38
C HIS A 212 -19.56 18.08 1.99
N ASP A 213 -19.41 19.30 1.51
CA ASP A 213 -19.83 19.71 0.17
C ASP A 213 -19.04 19.00 -0.94
N ALA A 214 -17.73 18.87 -0.79
CA ALA A 214 -16.88 18.13 -1.73
C ALA A 214 -17.28 16.65 -1.80
N ASN A 215 -17.76 16.08 -0.69
CA ASN A 215 -18.27 14.71 -0.63
C ASN A 215 -19.66 14.55 -1.26
N ARG A 216 -20.51 15.59 -1.21
CA ARG A 216 -21.88 15.59 -1.77
C ARG A 216 -21.95 15.99 -3.24
N ARG A 217 -21.11 16.91 -3.70
CA ARG A 217 -21.02 17.32 -5.10
C ARG A 217 -20.49 16.15 -5.95
N THR A 218 -20.82 16.11 -7.24
CA THR A 218 -20.39 15.09 -8.22
C THR A 218 -18.89 15.17 -8.56
N ILE A 219 -18.05 15.48 -7.57
CA ILE A 219 -16.60 15.42 -7.68
C ILE A 219 -16.23 13.95 -7.83
N GLY A 220 -15.88 13.58 -9.06
CA GLY A 220 -15.43 12.24 -9.38
C GLY A 220 -14.20 11.84 -8.54
N PRO A 221 -13.86 10.55 -8.48
CA PRO A 221 -12.80 10.02 -7.62
C PRO A 221 -11.43 10.71 -7.81
N ARG A 222 -11.15 11.24 -9.00
CA ARG A 222 -9.93 12.03 -9.29
C ARG A 222 -9.90 13.39 -8.59
N GLY A 223 -11.03 14.10 -8.54
CA GLY A 223 -11.10 15.40 -7.89
C GLY A 223 -10.97 15.27 -6.36
N ARG A 224 -11.50 14.19 -5.79
CA ARG A 224 -11.33 13.89 -4.36
C ARG A 224 -9.87 13.61 -4.01
N LEU A 225 -9.20 12.76 -4.78
CA LEU A 225 -7.77 12.50 -4.60
C LEU A 225 -6.92 13.78 -4.73
N ALA A 226 -7.27 14.67 -5.65
CA ALA A 226 -6.57 15.95 -5.79
C ALA A 226 -6.79 16.85 -4.56
N LEU A 227 -8.01 16.89 -4.00
CA LEU A 227 -8.30 17.64 -2.77
C LEU A 227 -7.57 17.04 -1.56
N ASP A 228 -7.56 15.71 -1.41
CA ASP A 228 -6.87 15.03 -0.29
C ASP A 228 -5.36 15.24 -0.32
N GLN A 229 -4.76 15.50 -1.49
CA GLN A 229 -3.36 15.86 -1.62
C GLN A 229 -3.10 17.37 -1.42
N LEU A 230 -4.03 18.21 -1.86
CA LEU A 230 -3.85 19.67 -1.87
C LEU A 230 -4.18 20.30 -0.51
N MET A 231 -5.28 19.91 0.12
CA MET A 231 -5.82 20.56 1.32
C MET A 231 -4.85 20.54 2.50
N PRO A 232 -4.19 19.41 2.84
CA PRO A 232 -3.20 19.40 3.92
C PRO A 232 -2.04 20.38 3.68
N ARG A 233 -1.60 20.53 2.43
CA ARG A 233 -0.52 21.47 2.05
C ARG A 233 -0.97 22.91 2.15
N LEU A 234 -2.18 23.20 1.68
CA LEU A 234 -2.80 24.51 1.82
C LEU A 234 -2.90 24.90 3.30
N LEU A 235 -3.33 23.97 4.15
CA LEU A 235 -3.48 24.20 5.59
C LEU A 235 -2.15 24.42 6.29
N ALA A 236 -1.10 23.66 5.94
CA ALA A 236 0.23 23.85 6.48
C ALA A 236 0.79 25.28 6.23
N GLU A 237 0.46 25.86 5.08
CA GLU A 237 0.86 27.23 4.72
C GLU A 237 -0.03 28.32 5.34
N LEU A 238 -1.31 28.02 5.56
CA LEU A 238 -2.31 28.97 6.05
C LEU A 238 -2.34 29.06 7.56
N CYS A 239 -2.45 27.92 8.27
CA CYS A 239 -2.69 27.85 9.71
C CYS A 239 -1.69 28.63 10.59
N PRO A 240 -0.39 28.71 10.26
CA PRO A 240 0.55 29.54 11.03
C PRO A 240 0.33 31.06 10.92
N ARG A 241 -0.51 31.53 9.98
CA ARG A 241 -0.70 32.96 9.69
C ARG A 241 -1.79 33.60 10.56
N PRO A 242 -1.68 34.88 10.93
CA PRO A 242 -2.62 35.58 11.81
C PRO A 242 -4.01 35.86 11.23
N GLN A 243 -4.27 35.51 9.97
CA GLN A 243 -5.57 35.71 9.28
C GLN A 243 -6.04 34.44 8.57
N ALA A 244 -5.61 33.26 9.06
CA ALA A 244 -5.85 31.98 8.39
C ALA A 244 -7.34 31.68 8.19
N ASP A 245 -8.18 32.04 9.15
CA ASP A 245 -9.65 31.92 9.12
C ASP A 245 -10.25 32.68 7.93
N THR A 246 -9.90 33.96 7.78
CA THR A 246 -10.45 34.86 6.76
C THR A 246 -9.91 34.51 5.38
N VAL A 247 -8.64 34.12 5.29
CA VAL A 247 -8.03 33.69 4.02
C VAL A 247 -8.63 32.37 3.55
N LEU A 248 -8.84 31.41 4.45
CA LEU A 248 -9.47 30.13 4.11
C LEU A 248 -10.91 30.35 3.63
N GLN A 249 -11.69 31.21 4.30
CA GLN A 249 -13.05 31.56 3.87
C GLN A 249 -13.09 32.12 2.43
N ARG A 250 -12.07 32.87 2.01
CA ARG A 250 -11.99 33.44 0.64
C ARG A 250 -11.53 32.43 -0.40
N LEU A 251 -10.76 31.42 0.01
CA LEU A 251 -10.24 30.38 -0.88
C LEU A 251 -11.25 29.25 -1.13
N LEU A 252 -12.10 28.97 -0.15
CA LEU A 252 -13.12 27.93 -0.27
C LEU A 252 -14.38 28.51 -0.91
N PRO A 253 -14.89 27.93 -2.01
CA PRO A 253 -16.14 28.36 -2.60
C PRO A 253 -17.31 28.05 -1.65
N CYS A 254 -18.24 29.01 -1.53
CA CYS A 254 -19.49 28.82 -0.80
C CYS A 254 -20.36 27.68 -1.38
#